data_AF-A0A845WPV3-F1
#
_entry.id   AF-A0A845WPV3-F1
#
_cell.length_a   1.000
_cell.length_b   1.000
_cell.length_c   1.000
_cell.angle_alpha   90.00
_cell.angle_beta   90.00
_cell.angle_gamma   90.00
#
_symmetry.space_group_name_H-M   'P 1'
#
loop_
_entity.id
_entity.type
_entity.pdbx_description
1 polymer ?
#
loop_
_entity_poly.entity_id
_entity_poly.type
_entity_poly.pdbx_seq_one_letter_code
_entity_poly.pdbx_strand_id
1 'polypeptide(L)'
;SPFDGIVAHLNIREGDFWTTQILNSATAGDYQTVVDSVPIIINDPSAYEVDVELPTFYGPLVQPGQSAYVVLDQDMSTASSRGMTQQELFRLAKARGAIFSVSPSVNPGERSVNVTVRLYQGSKNVLDGERVSLWIAVAENPTALSVPLNAIVYRDQKPYVFVVNQQENVVKLRPVTAGIRGISMQEITSGVEVGDLVVTEGLNRLVDGTPVEVID
;
A
#
# COMPACT_ATOMS: atom_id res chain seq x y z
N SER A 1 -9.99 -12.32 -31.56
CA SER A 1 -8.94 -12.28 -30.53
C SER A 1 -8.86 -13.64 -29.84
N PRO A 2 -7.69 -14.16 -29.47
CA PRO A 2 -7.55 -15.41 -28.71
C PRO A 2 -8.02 -15.31 -27.25
N PHE A 3 -8.12 -14.10 -26.69
CA PHE A 3 -8.66 -13.82 -25.35
C PHE A 3 -9.24 -12.39 -25.28
N ASP A 4 -9.99 -12.08 -24.23
CA ASP A 4 -10.50 -10.73 -23.97
C ASP A 4 -9.36 -9.83 -23.49
N GLY A 5 -9.12 -8.71 -24.17
CA GLY A 5 -8.00 -7.82 -23.82
C GLY A 5 -8.06 -6.46 -24.52
N ILE A 6 -7.04 -5.65 -24.30
CA ILE A 6 -6.89 -4.32 -24.88
C ILE A 6 -5.90 -4.39 -26.04
N VAL A 7 -6.28 -3.91 -27.21
CA VAL A 7 -5.35 -3.79 -28.34
C VAL A 7 -4.34 -2.69 -28.04
N ALA A 8 -3.10 -3.09 -27.75
CA ALA A 8 -2.01 -2.18 -27.45
C ALA A 8 -1.37 -1.63 -28.74
N HIS A 9 -1.23 -2.49 -29.75
CA HIS A 9 -0.68 -2.13 -31.06
C HIS A 9 -1.45 -2.82 -32.18
N LEU A 10 -1.61 -2.11 -33.30
CA LEU A 10 -2.16 -2.63 -34.55
C LEU A 10 -1.29 -2.12 -35.70
N ASN A 11 -0.36 -2.95 -36.15
CA ASN A 11 0.67 -2.61 -37.14
C ASN A 11 0.38 -3.19 -38.53
N ILE A 12 -0.87 -3.59 -38.78
CA ILE A 12 -1.31 -4.15 -40.06
C ILE A 12 -2.53 -3.41 -40.57
N ARG A 13 -2.58 -3.20 -41.88
CA ARG A 13 -3.69 -2.57 -42.59
C ARG A 13 -4.18 -3.49 -43.71
N GLU A 14 -5.36 -3.16 -44.25
CA GLU A 14 -5.88 -3.86 -45.40
C GLU A 14 -4.93 -3.72 -46.60
N GLY A 15 -4.56 -4.85 -47.22
CA GLY A 15 -3.60 -4.91 -48.33
C GLY A 15 -2.15 -5.20 -47.91
N ASP A 16 -1.83 -5.16 -46.61
CA ASP A 16 -0.51 -5.53 -46.11
C ASP A 16 -0.33 -7.06 -46.10
N PHE A 17 0.88 -7.52 -46.42
CA PHE A 17 1.26 -8.93 -46.32
C PHE A 17 2.19 -9.12 -45.11
N TRP A 18 1.88 -10.11 -44.28
CA TRP A 18 2.69 -10.43 -43.10
C TRP A 18 3.01 -11.91 -43.02
N THR A 19 4.23 -12.24 -42.59
CA THR A 19 4.67 -13.63 -42.38
C THR A 19 5.52 -13.75 -41.11
N THR A 20 5.51 -14.94 -40.50
CA THR A 20 6.30 -15.24 -39.30
C THR A 20 7.82 -15.22 -39.52
N GLN A 21 8.27 -15.26 -40.78
CA GLN A 21 9.69 -15.19 -41.15
C GLN A 21 10.34 -13.84 -40.81
N ILE A 22 9.52 -12.79 -40.66
CA ILE A 22 9.97 -11.45 -40.26
C ILE A 22 10.52 -11.47 -38.81
N LEU A 23 10.10 -12.45 -37.98
CA LEU A 23 10.51 -12.61 -36.58
C LEU A 23 11.84 -13.38 -36.40
N ASN A 24 12.69 -13.47 -37.42
CA ASN A 24 13.91 -14.30 -37.40
C ASN A 24 14.86 -14.01 -36.22
N SER A 25 15.47 -15.09 -35.74
CA SER A 25 16.10 -15.40 -34.43
C SER A 25 17.20 -14.48 -33.84
N ALA A 26 17.39 -13.25 -34.33
CA ALA A 26 18.30 -12.27 -33.73
C ALA A 26 17.59 -11.22 -32.86
N THR A 27 16.25 -11.18 -32.87
CA THR A 27 15.40 -10.15 -32.25
C THR A 27 14.73 -10.58 -30.95
N ALA A 28 14.97 -11.80 -30.46
CA ALA A 28 14.37 -12.31 -29.22
C ALA A 28 14.81 -11.56 -27.94
N GLY A 29 15.77 -10.64 -28.03
CA GLY A 29 16.18 -9.78 -26.92
C GLY A 29 15.79 -8.30 -27.06
N ASP A 30 15.27 -7.87 -28.20
CA ASP A 30 14.86 -6.48 -28.43
C ASP A 30 13.33 -6.38 -28.53
N TYR A 31 12.72 -6.05 -27.39
CA TYR A 31 11.28 -5.87 -27.25
C TYR A 31 10.71 -4.92 -28.31
N GLN A 32 11.45 -3.86 -28.68
CA GLN A 32 10.97 -2.87 -29.64
C GLN A 32 10.80 -3.47 -31.04
N THR A 33 11.75 -4.30 -31.48
CA THR A 33 11.64 -4.98 -32.78
C THR A 33 10.47 -5.96 -32.84
N VAL A 34 10.16 -6.62 -31.72
CA VAL A 34 8.97 -7.47 -31.61
C VAL A 34 7.72 -6.63 -31.72
N VAL A 35 7.65 -5.52 -30.97
CA VAL A 35 6.50 -4.60 -30.99
C VAL A 35 6.22 -4.08 -32.41
N ASP A 36 7.26 -3.70 -33.15
CA ASP A 36 7.12 -3.13 -34.49
C ASP A 36 6.82 -4.19 -35.57
N SER A 37 7.24 -5.44 -35.35
CA SER A 37 7.13 -6.50 -36.36
C SER A 37 5.85 -7.31 -36.26
N VAL A 38 5.19 -7.38 -35.10
CA VAL A 38 3.97 -8.18 -34.95
C VAL A 38 2.72 -7.42 -35.43
N PRO A 39 1.74 -8.08 -36.07
CA PRO A 39 0.56 -7.41 -36.64
C PRO A 39 -0.36 -6.77 -35.58
N ILE A 40 -0.47 -7.42 -34.43
CA ILE A 40 -1.34 -7.00 -33.33
C ILE A 40 -0.72 -7.43 -32.01
N ILE A 41 -0.80 -6.55 -31.01
CA ILE A 41 -0.46 -6.84 -29.61
C ILE A 41 -1.71 -6.63 -28.79
N ILE A 42 -2.02 -7.62 -27.94
CA ILE A 42 -3.19 -7.59 -27.08
C ILE A 42 -2.69 -7.78 -25.65
N ASN A 43 -2.97 -6.80 -24.80
CA ASN A 43 -2.64 -6.84 -23.38
C ASN A 43 -3.82 -7.43 -22.61
N ASP A 44 -3.54 -8.37 -21.71
CA ASP A 44 -4.52 -8.90 -20.77
C ASP A 44 -4.53 -8.02 -19.50
N PRO A 45 -5.59 -7.23 -19.25
CA PRO A 45 -5.69 -6.37 -18.08
C PRO A 45 -6.10 -7.11 -16.79
N SER A 46 -6.35 -8.41 -16.86
CA SER A 46 -6.85 -9.19 -15.71
C SER A 46 -5.81 -9.42 -14.62
N ALA A 47 -4.51 -9.37 -14.96
CA ALA A 47 -3.42 -9.67 -14.06
C ALA A 47 -2.21 -8.74 -14.26
N TYR A 48 -2.43 -7.43 -14.14
CA TYR A 48 -1.32 -6.47 -14.14
C TYR A 48 -0.36 -6.73 -12.98
N GLU A 49 0.92 -6.57 -13.30
CA GLU A 49 2.02 -6.63 -12.36
C GLU A 49 2.61 -5.23 -12.19
N VAL A 50 3.02 -4.92 -10.97
CA VAL A 50 3.73 -3.69 -10.64
C VAL A 50 5.10 -4.10 -10.13
N ASP A 51 6.12 -3.73 -10.88
CA ASP A 51 7.50 -3.89 -10.46
C ASP A 51 7.95 -2.67 -9.66
N VAL A 52 8.59 -2.93 -8.52
CA VAL A 52 9.10 -1.89 -7.64
C VAL A 52 10.51 -2.23 -7.18
N GLU A 53 11.35 -1.20 -7.16
CA GLU A 53 12.68 -1.25 -6.59
C GLU A 53 12.63 -0.72 -5.16
N LEU A 54 12.95 -1.58 -4.20
CA LEU A 54 12.99 -1.21 -2.79
C LEU A 54 14.44 -1.12 -2.32
N PRO A 55 14.82 -0.09 -1.54
CA PRO A 55 16.12 -0.07 -0.87
C PRO A 55 16.36 -1.36 -0.08
N THR A 56 17.57 -1.92 -0.12
CA THR A 56 17.90 -3.23 0.48
C THR A 56 17.52 -3.32 1.97
N PHE A 57 17.50 -2.20 2.70
CA PHE A 57 17.08 -2.17 4.11
C PHE A 57 15.63 -2.66 4.33
N TYR A 58 14.72 -2.39 3.39
CA TYR A 58 13.33 -2.84 3.46
C TYR A 58 13.14 -4.28 2.96
N GLY A 59 14.08 -4.81 2.18
CA GLY A 59 13.99 -6.14 1.58
C GLY A 59 13.63 -7.27 2.56
N PRO A 60 14.28 -7.38 3.74
CA PRO A 60 13.95 -8.41 4.73
C PRO A 60 12.54 -8.33 5.32
N LEU A 61 11.87 -7.18 5.23
CA LEU A 61 10.51 -6.98 5.73
C LEU A 61 9.45 -7.41 4.71
N VAL A 62 9.83 -7.54 3.43
CA VAL A 62 8.91 -7.81 2.33
C VAL A 62 8.96 -9.29 1.95
N GLN A 63 7.80 -9.93 1.91
CA GLN A 63 7.66 -11.38 1.65
C GLN A 63 6.48 -11.66 0.71
N PRO A 64 6.55 -12.72 -0.11
CA PRO A 64 5.42 -13.16 -0.92
C PRO A 64 4.13 -13.33 -0.10
N GLY A 65 3.01 -12.91 -0.66
CA GLY A 65 1.68 -12.96 -0.04
C GLY A 65 1.29 -11.72 0.76
N GLN A 66 2.21 -10.81 1.09
CA GLN A 66 1.86 -9.56 1.76
C GLN A 66 0.98 -8.66 0.88
N SER A 67 0.03 -7.96 1.51
CA SER A 67 -0.87 -7.03 0.82
C SER A 67 -0.13 -5.79 0.35
N ALA A 68 -0.44 -5.34 -0.86
CA ALA A 68 0.05 -4.09 -1.42
C ALA A 68 -1.12 -3.25 -1.95
N TYR A 69 -1.05 -1.95 -1.69
CA TYR A 69 -2.03 -0.96 -2.11
C TYR A 69 -1.40 -0.01 -3.12
N VAL A 70 -2.05 0.13 -4.27
CA VAL A 70 -1.54 0.90 -5.40
C VAL A 70 -2.24 2.24 -5.46
N VAL A 71 -1.46 3.31 -5.42
CA VAL A 71 -1.91 4.69 -5.57
C VAL A 71 -1.32 5.24 -6.86
N LEU A 72 -2.14 5.89 -7.68
CA LEU A 72 -1.66 6.51 -8.92
C LEU A 72 -0.80 7.73 -8.61
N ASP A 73 0.22 7.98 -9.43
CA ASP A 73 1.16 9.09 -9.22
C ASP A 73 0.44 10.46 -9.20
N GLN A 74 -0.57 10.63 -10.06
CA GLN A 74 -1.41 11.83 -10.09
C GLN A 74 -2.12 12.06 -8.75
N ASP A 75 -2.69 11.00 -8.14
CA ASP A 75 -3.39 11.11 -6.86
C ASP A 75 -2.40 11.46 -5.74
N MET A 76 -1.22 10.82 -5.73
CA MET A 76 -0.13 11.14 -4.79
C MET A 76 0.36 12.58 -4.90
N SER A 77 0.47 13.11 -6.11
CA SER A 77 0.89 14.51 -6.35
C SER A 77 -0.12 15.51 -5.79
N THR A 78 -1.42 15.26 -6.00
CA THR A 78 -2.49 16.11 -5.45
C THR A 78 -2.60 16.02 -3.94
N ALA A 79 -2.29 14.85 -3.36
CA ALA A 79 -2.33 14.65 -1.93
C ALA A 79 -1.15 15.31 -1.21
N SER A 80 0.04 15.23 -1.81
CA SER A 80 1.25 15.88 -1.30
C SER A 80 1.11 17.40 -1.28
N SER A 81 0.52 17.99 -2.33
CA SER A 81 0.27 19.43 -2.40
C SER A 81 -0.79 19.92 -1.40
N ARG A 82 -1.68 19.03 -0.93
CA ARG A 82 -2.73 19.35 0.06
C ARG A 82 -2.35 19.03 1.49
N GLY A 83 -1.15 18.48 1.73
CA GLY A 83 -0.72 18.08 3.08
C GLY A 83 -1.58 16.99 3.71
N MET A 84 -2.10 16.06 2.88
CA MET A 84 -2.96 14.98 3.35
C MET A 84 -2.25 14.06 4.36
N THR A 85 -3.02 13.57 5.32
CA THR A 85 -2.58 12.55 6.30
C THR A 85 -2.37 11.19 5.63
N GLN A 86 -1.61 10.30 6.28
CA GLN A 86 -1.41 8.92 5.78
C GLN A 86 -2.74 8.16 5.62
N GLN A 87 -3.74 8.44 6.46
CA GLN A 87 -5.06 7.83 6.36
C GLN A 87 -5.80 8.25 5.09
N GLU A 88 -5.70 9.54 4.73
CA GLU A 88 -6.29 10.08 3.51
C GLU A 88 -5.57 9.53 2.28
N LEU A 89 -4.24 9.43 2.33
CA LEU A 89 -3.43 8.83 1.27
C LEU A 89 -3.82 7.37 0.99
N PHE A 90 -4.05 6.58 2.03
CA PHE A 90 -4.48 5.19 1.88
C PHE A 90 -5.83 5.06 1.16
N ARG A 91 -6.75 5.99 1.40
CA ARG A 91 -8.06 6.01 0.71
C ARG A 91 -7.95 6.31 -0.78
N LEU A 92 -6.80 6.82 -1.25
CA LEU A 92 -6.54 7.05 -2.67
C LEU A 92 -6.15 5.76 -3.42
N ALA A 93 -5.93 4.65 -2.73
CA ALA A 93 -5.59 3.39 -3.37
C ALA A 93 -6.64 2.99 -4.43
N LYS A 94 -6.20 2.88 -5.68
CA LYS A 94 -7.04 2.54 -6.84
C LYS A 94 -7.03 1.06 -7.17
N ALA A 95 -5.97 0.36 -6.77
CA ALA A 95 -5.86 -1.08 -6.93
C ALA A 95 -5.24 -1.74 -5.69
N ARG A 96 -5.44 -3.05 -5.57
CA ARG A 96 -4.83 -3.90 -4.55
C ARG A 96 -4.18 -5.10 -5.21
N GLY A 97 -3.05 -5.49 -4.65
CA GLY A 97 -2.29 -6.65 -5.07
C GLY A 97 -1.68 -7.36 -3.89
N ALA A 98 -0.99 -8.44 -4.20
CA ALA A 98 -0.15 -9.16 -3.25
C ALA A 98 1.26 -9.23 -3.81
N ILE A 99 2.26 -9.21 -2.91
CA ILE A 99 3.64 -9.47 -3.31
C ILE A 99 3.70 -10.86 -3.92
N PHE A 100 4.07 -10.92 -5.20
CA PHE A 100 4.19 -12.17 -5.95
C PHE A 100 5.59 -12.74 -5.79
N SER A 101 6.61 -11.89 -5.92
CA SER A 101 8.01 -12.30 -5.81
C SER A 101 8.87 -11.18 -5.22
N VAL A 102 9.95 -11.59 -4.57
CA VAL A 102 11.03 -10.71 -4.09
C VAL A 102 12.32 -11.30 -4.64
N SER A 103 13.06 -10.51 -5.42
CA SER A 103 14.32 -10.96 -6.01
C SER A 103 15.34 -11.25 -4.91
N PRO A 104 16.01 -12.42 -4.91
CA PRO A 104 17.06 -12.73 -3.96
C PRO A 104 18.37 -11.99 -4.25
N SER A 105 18.50 -11.42 -5.45
CA SER A 105 19.70 -10.72 -5.89
C SER A 105 19.54 -9.21 -5.69
N VAL A 106 20.52 -8.61 -5.01
CA VAL A 106 20.62 -7.15 -4.87
C VAL A 106 21.28 -6.59 -6.12
N ASN A 107 20.70 -5.55 -6.71
CA ASN A 107 21.38 -4.81 -7.79
C ASN A 107 22.57 -4.02 -7.16
N PRO A 108 23.84 -4.38 -7.45
CA PRO A 108 24.98 -3.80 -6.73
C PRO A 108 25.16 -2.29 -6.95
N GLY A 109 24.67 -1.77 -8.08
CA GLY A 109 24.73 -0.35 -8.41
C GLY A 109 23.77 0.50 -7.59
N GLU A 110 22.56 0.00 -7.37
CA GLU A 110 21.44 0.77 -6.81
C GLU A 110 21.11 0.43 -5.35
N ARG A 111 21.70 -0.65 -4.80
CA ARG A 111 21.40 -1.16 -3.44
C ARG A 111 19.89 -1.32 -3.23
N SER A 112 19.25 -1.91 -4.24
CA SER A 112 17.82 -2.18 -4.28
C SER A 112 17.56 -3.69 -4.45
N VAL A 113 16.37 -4.10 -4.04
CA VAL A 113 15.78 -5.41 -4.35
C VAL A 113 14.55 -5.18 -5.21
N ASN A 114 14.39 -6.00 -6.25
CA ASN A 114 13.22 -5.95 -7.11
C ASN A 114 12.10 -6.76 -6.48
N VAL A 115 10.91 -6.17 -6.44
CA VAL A 115 9.70 -6.80 -5.92
C VAL A 115 8.62 -6.68 -6.99
N THR A 116 7.96 -7.80 -7.29
CA THR A 116 6.83 -7.81 -8.21
C THR A 116 5.55 -7.99 -7.42
N VAL A 117 4.59 -7.10 -7.64
CA VAL A 117 3.25 -7.14 -7.04
C VAL A 117 2.25 -7.54 -8.11
N ARG A 118 1.46 -8.58 -7.87
CA ARG A 118 0.36 -8.94 -8.78
C ARG A 118 -0.95 -8.36 -8.29
N LEU A 119 -1.62 -7.59 -9.14
CA LEU A 119 -2.91 -6.98 -8.82
C LEU A 119 -4.02 -8.03 -8.90
N TYR A 120 -4.89 -8.05 -7.89
CA TYR A 120 -6.07 -8.92 -7.86
C TYR A 120 -7.38 -8.11 -7.77
N GLN A 121 -7.30 -6.81 -7.50
CA GLN A 121 -8.46 -5.92 -7.45
C GLN A 121 -8.10 -4.56 -8.04
N GLY A 122 -8.98 -4.04 -8.91
CA GLY A 122 -8.83 -2.69 -9.46
C GLY A 122 -7.76 -2.55 -10.53
N SER A 123 -7.28 -3.65 -11.13
CA SER A 123 -6.26 -3.63 -12.20
C SER A 123 -6.64 -2.69 -13.36
N LYS A 124 -7.92 -2.66 -13.75
CA LYS A 124 -8.48 -1.76 -14.78
C LYS A 124 -8.33 -0.26 -14.47
N ASN A 125 -8.01 0.11 -13.24
CA ASN A 125 -7.80 1.51 -12.84
C ASN A 125 -6.34 1.96 -13.03
N VAL A 126 -5.45 1.04 -13.38
CA VAL A 126 -4.04 1.28 -13.64
C VAL A 126 -3.83 1.05 -15.14
N LEU A 127 -3.05 1.89 -15.80
CA LEU A 127 -2.69 1.70 -17.21
C LEU A 127 -1.33 1.01 -17.33
N ASP A 128 -1.14 0.27 -18.41
CA ASP A 128 0.18 -0.26 -18.75
C ASP A 128 1.20 0.87 -18.93
N GLY A 129 2.40 0.69 -18.39
CA GLY A 129 3.44 1.73 -18.34
C GLY A 129 3.17 2.90 -17.39
N GLU A 130 2.08 2.91 -16.63
CA GLU A 130 1.79 3.97 -15.67
C GLU A 130 2.71 3.90 -14.45
N ARG A 131 3.22 5.05 -14.02
CA ARG A 131 3.96 5.14 -12.74
C ARG A 131 2.98 5.13 -11.58
N VAL A 132 3.25 4.28 -10.59
CA VAL A 132 2.43 4.16 -9.39
C VAL A 132 3.27 4.22 -8.12
N SER A 133 2.62 4.51 -7.00
CA SER A 133 3.18 4.37 -5.65
C SER A 133 2.57 3.15 -4.96
N LEU A 134 3.39 2.42 -4.21
CA LEU A 134 2.96 1.23 -3.49
C LEU A 134 3.08 1.43 -1.97
N TRP A 135 2.05 1.00 -1.26
CA TRP A 135 2.09 0.78 0.19
C TRP A 135 2.04 -0.71 0.45
N ILE A 136 3.12 -1.27 1.00
CA ILE A 136 3.24 -2.70 1.30
C ILE A 136 3.00 -2.90 2.80
N ALA A 137 2.04 -3.75 3.13
CA ALA A 137 1.77 -4.13 4.51
C ALA A 137 2.75 -5.23 4.96
N VAL A 138 3.83 -4.81 5.63
CA VAL A 138 4.91 -5.70 6.06
C VAL A 138 4.59 -6.51 7.33
N ALA A 139 3.58 -6.07 8.09
CA ALA A 139 3.05 -6.75 9.25
C ALA A 139 1.57 -6.41 9.41
N GLU A 140 0.74 -7.41 9.72
CA GLU A 140 -0.69 -7.24 9.96
C GLU A 140 -1.12 -8.13 11.13
N ASN A 141 -2.02 -7.64 11.97
CA ASN A 141 -2.73 -8.43 12.96
C ASN A 141 -4.23 -8.06 12.90
N PRO A 142 -5.06 -8.82 12.15
CA PRO A 142 -6.47 -8.50 11.96
C PRO A 142 -7.30 -8.52 13.24
N THR A 143 -6.81 -9.19 14.30
CA THR A 143 -7.50 -9.32 15.59
C THR A 143 -6.83 -8.50 16.70
N ALA A 144 -5.99 -7.52 16.33
CA ALA A 144 -5.35 -6.63 17.28
C ALA A 144 -6.37 -5.75 18.02
N LEU A 145 -6.24 -5.67 19.35
CA LEU A 145 -6.83 -4.57 20.10
C LEU A 145 -6.07 -3.30 19.74
N SER A 146 -6.77 -2.30 19.23
CA SER A 146 -6.14 -1.08 18.71
C SER A 146 -6.89 0.17 19.11
N VAL A 147 -6.16 1.27 19.20
CA VAL A 147 -6.70 2.60 19.47
C VAL A 147 -6.33 3.54 18.32
N PRO A 148 -7.10 4.61 18.08
CA PRO A 148 -6.70 5.65 17.12
C PRO A 148 -5.34 6.24 17.48
N LEU A 149 -4.50 6.54 16.48
CA LEU A 149 -3.17 7.10 16.69
C LEU A 149 -3.20 8.42 17.49
N ASN A 150 -4.25 9.22 17.30
CA ASN A 150 -4.45 10.48 18.02
C ASN A 150 -4.90 10.29 19.46
N ALA A 151 -5.21 9.08 19.94
CA ALA A 151 -5.54 8.80 21.35
C ALA A 151 -4.29 8.58 22.22
N ILE A 152 -3.12 8.41 21.60
CA ILE A 152 -1.87 8.08 22.31
C ILE A 152 -1.14 9.36 22.67
N VAL A 153 -0.79 9.48 23.96
CA VAL A 153 0.07 10.55 24.46
C VAL A 153 1.41 9.98 24.90
N TYR A 154 2.49 10.68 24.60
CA TYR A 154 3.83 10.28 25.03
C TYR A 154 4.27 11.14 26.20
N ARG A 155 4.67 10.50 27.31
CA ARG A 155 5.29 11.16 28.47
C ARG A 155 6.59 10.45 28.77
N ASP A 156 7.69 11.21 28.81
CA ASP A 156 9.05 10.66 28.97
C ASP A 156 9.35 9.52 27.99
N GLN A 157 8.96 9.71 26.72
CA GLN A 157 9.07 8.73 25.62
C GLN A 157 8.30 7.42 25.82
N LYS A 158 7.45 7.32 26.84
CA LYS A 158 6.58 6.16 27.08
C LYS A 158 5.15 6.46 26.61
N PRO A 159 4.48 5.52 25.93
CA PRO A 159 3.11 5.72 25.46
C PRO A 159 2.10 5.50 26.59
N TYR A 160 1.09 6.36 26.61
CA TYR A 160 -0.06 6.29 27.50
C TYR A 160 -1.34 6.58 26.71
N VAL A 161 -2.47 6.21 27.29
CA VAL A 161 -3.80 6.60 26.83
C VAL A 161 -4.62 7.10 28.00
N PHE A 162 -5.58 7.98 27.73
CA PHE A 162 -6.60 8.36 28.70
C PHE A 162 -7.82 7.47 28.51
N VAL A 163 -8.17 6.70 29.53
CA VAL A 163 -9.36 5.85 29.56
C VAL A 163 -10.43 6.50 30.44
N VAL A 164 -11.66 6.56 29.98
CA VAL A 164 -12.78 7.12 30.75
C VAL A 164 -13.24 6.10 31.79
N ASN A 165 -13.19 6.48 33.07
CA ASN A 165 -13.93 5.79 34.13
C ASN A 165 -15.38 6.29 34.13
N GLN A 166 -16.29 5.51 33.56
CA GLN A 166 -17.70 5.87 33.44
C GLN A 166 -18.44 5.96 34.80
N GLN A 167 -17.94 5.30 35.84
CA GLN A 167 -18.57 5.33 37.18
C GLN A 167 -18.30 6.66 37.89
N GLU A 168 -17.12 7.23 37.65
CA GLU A 168 -16.65 8.46 38.29
C GLU A 168 -16.74 9.68 37.35
N ASN A 169 -17.01 9.47 36.05
CA ASN A 169 -16.93 10.49 34.99
C ASN A 169 -15.59 11.24 34.97
N VAL A 170 -14.50 10.50 35.15
CA VAL A 170 -13.13 11.04 35.09
C VAL A 170 -12.27 10.23 34.13
N VAL A 171 -11.21 10.83 33.59
CA VAL A 171 -10.19 10.07 32.85
C VAL A 171 -9.13 9.50 33.77
N LYS A 172 -8.61 8.32 33.43
CA LYS A 172 -7.44 7.70 34.02
C LYS A 172 -6.34 7.60 32.98
N LEU A 173 -5.14 8.06 33.32
CA LEU A 173 -3.97 7.91 32.47
C LEU A 173 -3.36 6.52 32.69
N ARG A 174 -3.46 5.65 31.68
CA ARG A 174 -2.91 4.30 31.74
C ARG A 174 -1.67 4.17 30.87
N PRO A 175 -0.55 3.61 31.38
CA PRO A 175 0.57 3.23 30.54
C PRO A 175 0.14 2.08 29.63
N VAL A 176 0.61 2.10 28.38
CA VAL A 176 0.29 1.05 27.40
C VAL A 176 1.56 0.50 26.78
N THR A 177 1.46 -0.69 26.20
CA THR A 177 2.50 -1.23 25.33
C THR A 177 2.00 -1.20 23.89
N ALA A 178 2.75 -0.50 23.02
CA ALA A 178 2.43 -0.40 21.60
C ALA A 178 2.96 -1.62 20.83
N GLY A 179 2.13 -2.18 19.95
CA GLY A 179 2.48 -3.22 18.98
C GLY A 179 2.65 -2.65 17.56
N ILE A 180 2.09 -3.35 16.57
CA ILE A 180 2.06 -2.95 15.18
C ILE A 180 1.41 -1.58 15.01
N ARG A 181 2.15 -0.66 14.41
CA ARG A 181 1.63 0.64 14.01
C ARG A 181 1.01 0.54 12.62
N GLY A 182 -0.30 0.73 12.55
CA GLY A 182 -1.02 0.87 11.30
C GLY A 182 -1.02 2.31 10.77
N ILE A 183 -1.83 2.55 9.75
CA ILE A 183 -1.96 3.86 9.09
C ILE A 183 -2.72 4.86 9.96
N SER A 184 -3.81 4.40 10.59
CA SER A 184 -4.70 5.21 11.42
C SER A 184 -4.79 4.76 12.88
N MET A 185 -4.44 3.50 13.11
CA MET A 185 -4.61 2.80 14.38
C MET A 185 -3.25 2.32 14.88
N GLN A 186 -3.12 2.22 16.19
CA GLN A 186 -1.99 1.61 16.86
C GLN A 186 -2.49 0.38 17.62
N GLU A 187 -1.91 -0.78 17.36
CA GLU A 187 -2.11 -1.96 18.19
C GLU A 187 -1.60 -1.67 19.61
N ILE A 188 -2.40 -2.04 20.60
CA ILE A 188 -2.05 -2.02 22.01
C ILE A 188 -2.02 -3.46 22.52
N THR A 189 -0.84 -3.91 22.96
CA THR A 189 -0.63 -5.27 23.46
C THR A 189 -0.86 -5.40 24.97
N SER A 190 -0.86 -4.27 25.70
CA SER A 190 -1.23 -4.23 27.13
C SER A 190 -1.62 -2.82 27.58
N GLY A 191 -2.43 -2.73 28.64
CA GLY A 191 -2.81 -1.47 29.31
C GLY A 191 -4.23 -0.97 29.03
N VAL A 192 -4.92 -1.59 28.06
CA VAL A 192 -6.34 -1.37 27.75
C VAL A 192 -7.04 -2.69 27.47
N GLU A 193 -8.36 -2.70 27.62
CA GLU A 193 -9.22 -3.85 27.38
C GLU A 193 -10.31 -3.53 26.34
N VAL A 194 -10.89 -4.56 25.74
CA VAL A 194 -12.03 -4.39 24.83
C VAL A 194 -13.19 -3.76 25.58
N GLY A 195 -13.72 -2.65 25.06
CA GLY A 195 -14.80 -1.88 25.67
C GLY A 195 -14.33 -0.66 26.46
N ASP A 196 -13.03 -0.50 26.71
CA ASP A 196 -12.50 0.74 27.27
C ASP A 196 -12.78 1.93 26.33
N LEU A 197 -13.33 3.01 26.87
CA LEU A 197 -13.51 4.27 26.14
C LEU A 197 -12.22 5.10 26.25
N VAL A 198 -11.56 5.32 25.11
CA VAL A 198 -10.36 6.14 25.03
C VAL A 198 -10.66 7.54 24.51
N VAL A 199 -9.98 8.55 25.06
CA VAL A 199 -10.13 9.93 24.59
C VAL A 199 -9.31 10.14 23.32
N THR A 200 -9.94 10.71 22.28
CA THR A 200 -9.31 10.97 20.96
C THR A 200 -9.07 12.47 20.69
N GLU A 201 -9.75 13.36 21.41
CA GLU A 201 -9.67 14.81 21.22
C GLU A 201 -9.51 15.54 22.57
N GLY A 202 -8.94 16.75 22.54
CA GLY A 202 -8.77 17.57 23.75
C GLY A 202 -7.70 17.08 24.74
N LEU A 203 -6.90 16.07 24.36
CA LEU A 203 -5.87 15.43 25.20
C LEU A 203 -4.88 16.41 25.86
N ASN A 204 -4.54 17.50 25.18
CA ASN A 204 -3.60 18.51 25.68
C ASN A 204 -4.06 19.19 26.98
N ARG A 205 -5.35 19.12 27.31
CA ARG A 205 -5.95 19.74 28.51
C ARG A 205 -6.17 18.73 29.63
N LEU A 206 -5.90 17.44 29.39
CA LEU A 206 -6.19 16.38 30.33
C LEU A 206 -4.98 16.05 31.22
N VAL A 207 -5.27 15.83 32.49
CA VAL A 207 -4.39 15.17 33.45
C VAL A 207 -5.13 13.99 34.06
N ASP A 208 -4.42 13.15 34.82
CA ASP A 208 -5.09 12.04 35.51
C ASP A 208 -6.16 12.58 36.47
N GLY A 209 -7.35 11.96 36.45
CA GLY A 209 -8.50 12.37 37.24
C GLY A 209 -9.26 13.59 36.71
N THR A 210 -8.95 14.12 35.52
CA THR A 210 -9.75 15.21 34.93
C THR A 210 -11.21 14.74 34.71
N PRO A 211 -12.21 15.48 35.21
CA PRO A 211 -13.61 15.19 34.91
C PRO A 211 -13.91 15.32 33.43
N VAL A 212 -14.72 14.41 32.89
CA VAL A 212 -15.11 14.40 31.48
C VAL A 212 -16.58 14.07 31.33
N GLU A 213 -17.15 14.55 30.23
CA GLU A 213 -18.47 14.18 29.77
C GLU A 213 -18.30 13.51 28.41
N VAL A 214 -18.90 12.33 28.23
CA VAL A 214 -18.89 11.64 26.94
C VAL A 214 -19.95 12.30 26.06
N ILE A 215 -19.50 12.85 24.93
CA ILE A 215 -20.37 13.40 23.89
C ILE A 215 -20.61 12.32 22.83
N ASP A 216 -21.88 12.05 22.53
CA ASP A 216 -22.32 11.17 21.43
C ASP A 216 -22.48 11.94 20.11
#